data_AF-A0A5K1HS32-F1
#
_entry.id   AF-A0A5K1HS32-F1
#
_cell.length_a   1.000
_cell.length_b   1.000
_cell.length_c   1.000
_cell.angle_alpha   90.00
_cell.angle_beta   90.00
_cell.angle_gamma   90.00
#
_symmetry.space_group_name_H-M   'P 1'
#
loop_
_entity.id
_entity.type
_entity.pdbx_description
1 polymer ?
#
loop_
_entity_poly.entity_id
_entity_poly.type
_entity_poly.pdbx_seq_one_letter_code
_entity_poly.pdbx_strand_id
1 'polypeptide(L)'
;ACDLVFDAASRGKHFLIVGTKDKAADSVASAAIRARCHYVNKKWLGGMSTNWSTTETRLQKFRDLRVRAEMGQLSRLPKRDAAILKRQLSHFQTYLGGIKYMTGLPDIVIIIDQQEEYTALRECVTLGIPTICLIDTNCDPDLADIPIPANDDAIASIRLILNKLVSAICQG
;
A
#
# COMPACT_ATOMS: atom_id res chain seq x y z
N ALA A 1 15.66 6.27 -10.17
CA ALA A 1 14.50 6.10 -9.26
C ALA A 1 13.87 7.44 -8.90
N CYS A 2 14.56 8.35 -8.17
CA CYS A 2 13.98 9.63 -7.74
C CYS A 2 13.47 10.50 -8.90
N ASP A 3 14.21 10.60 -10.01
CA ASP A 3 13.80 11.43 -11.15
C ASP A 3 12.53 10.92 -11.83
N LEU A 4 12.40 9.58 -11.96
CA LEU A 4 11.18 8.96 -12.50
C LEU A 4 9.98 9.20 -11.60
N VAL A 5 10.18 9.12 -10.28
CA VAL A 5 9.14 9.38 -9.29
C VAL A 5 8.73 10.85 -9.30
N PHE A 6 9.68 11.77 -9.43
CA PHE A 6 9.43 13.20 -9.55
C PHE A 6 8.63 13.53 -10.82
N ASP A 7 9.06 13.03 -11.99
CA ASP A 7 8.35 13.24 -13.25
C ASP A 7 6.93 12.64 -13.21
N ALA A 8 6.78 11.44 -12.64
CA ALA A 8 5.46 10.83 -12.46
C ALA A 8 4.55 11.64 -11.52
N ALA A 9 5.09 12.18 -10.42
CA ALA A 9 4.34 13.02 -9.50
C ALA A 9 3.89 14.32 -10.16
N SER A 10 4.77 14.97 -10.92
CA SER A 10 4.45 16.19 -11.68
C SER A 10 3.36 16.00 -12.73
N ARG A 11 3.18 14.76 -13.22
CA ARG A 11 2.11 14.37 -14.15
C ARG A 11 0.82 13.95 -13.45
N GLY A 12 0.77 14.01 -12.13
CA GLY A 12 -0.41 13.65 -11.32
C GLY A 12 -0.67 12.15 -11.21
N LYS A 13 0.35 11.30 -11.43
CA LYS A 13 0.20 9.85 -11.32
C LYS A 13 -0.02 9.38 -9.88
N HIS A 14 -0.66 8.23 -9.73
CA HIS A 14 -0.95 7.64 -8.42
C HIS A 14 0.13 6.65 -7.97
N PHE A 15 0.55 6.80 -6.71
CA PHE A 15 1.58 5.96 -6.08
C PHE A 15 1.01 5.06 -5.00
N LEU A 16 1.49 3.83 -4.96
CA LEU A 16 1.23 2.86 -3.89
C LEU A 16 2.54 2.42 -3.25
N ILE A 17 2.66 2.53 -1.93
CA ILE A 17 3.83 2.07 -1.17
C ILE A 17 3.47 0.79 -0.40
N VAL A 18 4.20 -0.29 -0.65
CA VAL A 18 3.97 -1.61 -0.06
C VAL A 18 5.17 -2.00 0.80
N GLY A 19 4.89 -2.44 2.03
CA GLY A 19 5.88 -3.07 2.89
C GLY A 19 5.23 -3.54 4.17
N THR A 20 5.09 -4.86 4.32
CA THR A 20 4.37 -5.48 5.46
C THR A 20 5.28 -5.98 6.56
N LYS A 21 6.59 -6.08 6.32
CA LYS A 21 7.60 -6.40 7.33
C LYS A 21 7.45 -5.46 8.54
N ASP A 22 7.47 -6.01 9.76
CA ASP A 22 7.24 -5.24 10.99
C ASP A 22 8.15 -4.01 11.11
N LYS A 23 9.41 -4.16 10.67
CA LYS A 23 10.41 -3.08 10.64
C LYS A 23 10.06 -1.94 9.65
N ALA A 24 9.35 -2.26 8.58
CA ALA A 24 8.99 -1.34 7.50
C ALA A 24 7.59 -0.73 7.68
N ALA A 25 6.64 -1.48 8.24
CA ALA A 25 5.21 -1.16 8.28
C ALA A 25 4.89 0.26 8.79
N ASP A 26 5.49 0.67 9.91
CA ASP A 26 5.26 2.00 10.49
C ASP A 26 5.92 3.10 9.65
N SER A 27 7.09 2.81 9.09
CA SER A 27 7.82 3.74 8.22
C SER A 27 7.07 3.97 6.91
N VAL A 28 6.51 2.92 6.31
CA VAL A 28 5.67 2.97 5.10
C VAL A 28 4.44 3.83 5.32
N ALA A 29 3.68 3.56 6.39
CA ALA A 29 2.46 4.31 6.67
C ALA A 29 2.74 5.80 6.90
N SER A 30 3.76 6.12 7.70
CA SER A 30 4.16 7.51 7.96
C SER A 30 4.64 8.22 6.69
N ALA A 31 5.46 7.55 5.87
CA ALA A 31 5.98 8.08 4.62
C ALA A 31 4.86 8.36 3.61
N ALA A 32 3.94 7.41 3.42
CA ALA A 32 2.81 7.56 2.51
C ALA A 32 1.84 8.67 2.94
N ILE A 33 1.54 8.78 4.25
CA ILE A 33 0.68 9.85 4.78
C ILE A 33 1.31 11.22 4.53
N ARG A 34 2.63 11.35 4.72
CA ARG A 34 3.36 12.59 4.42
C ARG A 34 3.34 12.94 2.93
N ALA A 35 3.45 11.93 2.06
CA ALA A 35 3.42 12.08 0.61
C ALA A 35 2.00 12.21 0.03
N ARG A 36 0.95 12.01 0.85
CA ARG A 36 -0.44 11.84 0.41
C ARG A 36 -0.63 10.70 -0.61
N CYS A 37 0.18 9.66 -0.50
CA CYS A 37 0.10 8.46 -1.33
C CYS A 37 -0.68 7.34 -0.65
N HIS A 38 -0.99 6.31 -1.41
CA HIS A 38 -1.61 5.09 -0.89
C HIS A 38 -0.56 4.15 -0.32
N TYR A 39 -0.97 3.29 0.62
CA TYR A 39 -0.05 2.31 1.20
C TYR A 39 -0.69 1.00 1.63
N VAL A 40 0.15 -0.03 1.72
CA VAL A 40 -0.16 -1.32 2.36
C VAL A 40 0.96 -1.65 3.33
N ASN A 41 0.65 -1.71 4.63
CA ASN A 41 1.63 -1.91 5.69
C ASN A 41 1.35 -3.11 6.60
N LYS A 42 0.33 -3.91 6.32
CA LYS A 42 -0.06 -5.06 7.17
C LYS A 42 0.00 -6.39 6.45
N LYS A 43 -0.79 -6.56 5.40
CA LYS A 43 -0.72 -7.74 4.56
C LYS A 43 -1.20 -7.40 3.16
N TRP A 44 -0.44 -7.82 2.16
CA TRP A 44 -0.92 -7.85 0.79
C TRP A 44 -1.95 -8.98 0.63
N LEU A 45 -3.21 -8.65 0.38
CA LEU A 45 -4.21 -9.63 -0.01
C LEU A 45 -4.03 -9.94 -1.49
N GLY A 46 -3.77 -11.21 -1.83
CA GLY A 46 -3.64 -11.63 -3.22
C GLY A 46 -4.90 -11.28 -4.03
N GLY A 47 -4.69 -10.80 -5.26
CA GLY A 47 -5.72 -10.29 -6.15
C GLY A 47 -6.08 -8.82 -5.93
N MET A 48 -5.33 -8.08 -5.10
CA MET A 48 -5.65 -6.67 -4.84
C MET A 48 -5.56 -5.80 -6.08
N SER A 49 -4.56 -6.04 -6.93
CA SER A 49 -4.39 -5.32 -8.20
C SER A 49 -5.01 -6.10 -9.36
N THR A 50 -4.78 -7.42 -9.45
CA THR A 50 -5.25 -8.22 -10.61
C THR A 50 -6.75 -8.44 -10.65
N ASN A 51 -7.43 -8.43 -9.49
CA ASN A 51 -8.88 -8.53 -9.38
C ASN A 51 -9.47 -7.23 -8.79
N TRP A 52 -9.16 -6.11 -9.44
CA TRP A 52 -9.54 -4.77 -8.98
C TRP A 52 -11.05 -4.62 -8.73
N SER A 53 -11.92 -5.19 -9.57
CA SER A 53 -13.38 -5.11 -9.40
C SER A 53 -13.85 -5.68 -8.05
N THR A 54 -13.21 -6.76 -7.59
CA THR A 54 -13.51 -7.35 -6.27
C THR A 54 -12.96 -6.48 -5.15
N THR A 55 -11.75 -5.94 -5.31
CA THR A 55 -11.13 -5.00 -4.37
C THR A 55 -11.97 -3.73 -4.21
N GLU A 56 -12.41 -3.13 -5.31
CA GLU A 56 -13.29 -1.98 -5.35
C GLU A 56 -14.61 -2.23 -4.61
N THR A 57 -15.24 -3.39 -4.85
CA THR A 57 -16.45 -3.79 -4.12
C THR A 57 -16.21 -3.88 -2.61
N ARG A 58 -15.04 -4.36 -2.18
CA ARG A 58 -14.66 -4.41 -0.75
C ARG A 58 -14.40 -3.00 -0.20
N LEU A 59 -13.78 -2.13 -0.98
CA LEU A 59 -13.55 -0.72 -0.60
C LEU A 59 -14.88 0.03 -0.43
N GLN A 60 -15.85 -0.21 -1.31
CA GLN A 60 -17.18 0.39 -1.18
C GLN A 60 -17.89 -0.11 0.10
N LYS A 61 -17.87 -1.42 0.34
CA LYS A 61 -18.40 -1.99 1.60
C LYS A 61 -17.72 -1.40 2.84
N PHE A 62 -16.41 -1.17 2.77
CA PHE A 62 -15.67 -0.53 3.86
C PHE A 62 -16.13 0.92 4.10
N ARG A 63 -16.29 1.72 3.04
CA ARG A 63 -16.82 3.08 3.12
C ARG A 63 -18.22 3.11 3.73
N ASP A 64 -19.11 2.23 3.28
CA ASP A 64 -20.48 2.14 3.80
C ASP A 64 -20.50 1.76 5.28
N LEU A 65 -19.72 0.75 5.69
CA LEU A 65 -19.63 0.33 7.09
C LEU A 65 -19.08 1.43 8.00
N ARG A 66 -18.09 2.19 7.50
CA ARG A 66 -17.51 3.31 8.24
C ARG A 66 -18.54 4.42 8.45
N VAL A 67 -19.29 4.79 7.42
CA VAL A 67 -20.36 5.79 7.52
C VAL A 67 -21.46 5.34 8.49
N ARG A 68 -21.88 4.06 8.44
CA ARG A 68 -22.84 3.50 9.40
C ARG A 68 -22.32 3.52 10.84
N ALA A 69 -21.02 3.28 11.03
CA ALA A 69 -20.38 3.34 12.34
C ALA A 69 -20.35 4.77 12.89
N GLU A 70 -19.96 5.75 12.06
CA GLU A 70 -19.90 7.18 12.40
C GLU A 70 -21.28 7.76 12.72
N MET A 71 -22.34 7.32 12.01
CA MET A 71 -23.73 7.69 12.31
C MET A 71 -24.33 6.97 13.54
N GLY A 72 -23.55 6.14 14.25
CA GLY A 72 -24.01 5.40 15.41
C GLY A 72 -25.06 4.34 15.12
N GLN A 73 -25.27 3.94 13.86
CA GLN A 73 -26.30 2.96 13.49
C GLN A 73 -25.99 1.56 14.05
N LEU A 74 -24.71 1.26 14.31
CA LEU A 74 -24.27 0.00 14.90
C LEU A 74 -24.80 -0.23 16.32
N SER A 75 -25.10 0.83 17.08
CA SER A 75 -25.62 0.70 18.45
C SER A 75 -27.10 0.32 18.51
N ARG A 76 -27.83 0.48 17.39
CA ARG A 76 -29.24 0.09 17.27
C ARG A 76 -29.44 -1.38 16.95
N LEU A 77 -28.36 -2.10 16.64
CA LEU A 77 -28.39 -3.52 16.29
C LEU A 77 -28.24 -4.40 17.54
N PRO A 78 -28.68 -5.67 17.49
CA PRO A 78 -28.37 -6.66 18.52
C PRO A 78 -26.85 -6.72 18.79
N LYS A 79 -26.46 -6.95 20.05
CA LYS A 79 -25.05 -6.98 20.47
C LYS A 79 -24.19 -7.92 19.63
N ARG A 80 -24.74 -9.06 19.22
CA ARG A 80 -24.08 -10.04 18.34
C ARG A 80 -23.76 -9.43 16.98
N ASP A 81 -24.75 -8.84 16.32
CA ASP A 81 -24.61 -8.28 14.98
C ASP A 81 -23.69 -7.05 14.99
N ALA A 82 -23.84 -6.19 15.99
CA ALA A 82 -22.94 -5.06 16.22
C ALA A 82 -21.48 -5.53 16.40
N ALA A 83 -21.25 -6.63 17.11
CA ALA A 83 -19.90 -7.19 17.29
C ALA A 83 -19.32 -7.75 15.98
N ILE A 84 -20.12 -8.42 15.15
CA ILE A 84 -19.71 -8.92 13.83
C ILE A 84 -19.29 -7.76 12.93
N LEU A 85 -20.11 -6.71 12.84
CA LEU A 85 -19.82 -5.55 12.02
C LEU A 85 -18.60 -4.76 12.52
N LYS A 86 -18.41 -4.66 13.84
CA LYS A 86 -17.18 -4.05 14.41
C LYS A 86 -15.92 -4.84 14.06
N ARG A 87 -15.98 -6.18 14.12
CA ARG A 87 -14.87 -7.04 13.70
C ARG A 87 -14.56 -6.87 12.22
N GLN A 88 -15.60 -6.83 11.38
CA GLN A 88 -15.45 -6.59 9.95
C GLN A 88 -14.86 -5.21 9.64
N LEU A 89 -15.32 -4.16 10.33
CA LEU A 89 -14.77 -2.81 10.22
C LEU A 89 -13.29 -2.79 10.60
N SER A 90 -12.92 -3.39 11.73
CA SER A 90 -11.52 -3.48 12.18
C SER A 90 -10.65 -4.22 11.16
N HIS A 91 -11.15 -5.32 10.60
CA HIS A 91 -10.48 -6.07 9.54
C HIS A 91 -10.24 -5.19 8.31
N PHE A 92 -11.27 -4.51 7.80
CA PHE A 92 -11.10 -3.60 6.66
C PHE A 92 -10.20 -2.40 6.95
N GLN A 93 -10.28 -1.81 8.14
CA GLN A 93 -9.39 -0.73 8.57
C GLN A 93 -7.92 -1.17 8.53
N THR A 94 -7.64 -2.41 8.92
CA THR A 94 -6.29 -2.98 9.00
C THR A 94 -5.69 -3.23 7.62
N TYR A 95 -6.47 -3.79 6.67
CA TYR A 95 -5.93 -4.20 5.37
C TYR A 95 -6.20 -3.21 4.23
N LEU A 96 -7.33 -2.50 4.27
CA LEU A 96 -7.76 -1.57 3.21
C LEU A 96 -7.57 -0.10 3.61
N GLY A 97 -7.13 0.18 4.84
CA GLY A 97 -7.05 1.53 5.39
C GLY A 97 -6.17 2.48 4.58
N GLY A 98 -5.03 2.00 4.06
CA GLY A 98 -4.10 2.81 3.27
C GLY A 98 -4.48 2.97 1.80
N ILE A 99 -5.37 2.12 1.28
CA ILE A 99 -5.89 2.18 -0.10
C ILE A 99 -7.35 2.67 -0.17
N LYS A 100 -7.93 3.09 0.94
CA LYS A 100 -9.35 3.50 1.04
C LYS A 100 -9.77 4.62 0.08
N TYR A 101 -8.82 5.44 -0.33
CA TYR A 101 -9.03 6.57 -1.24
C TYR A 101 -8.67 6.24 -2.69
N MET A 102 -8.15 5.04 -2.98
CA MET A 102 -7.92 4.61 -4.36
C MET A 102 -9.25 4.46 -5.07
N THR A 103 -9.31 4.97 -6.30
CA THR A 103 -10.44 4.84 -7.22
C THR A 103 -10.09 3.99 -8.44
N GLY A 104 -8.80 3.73 -8.67
CA GLY A 104 -8.31 2.90 -9.76
C GLY A 104 -6.99 2.23 -9.39
N LEU A 105 -6.41 1.54 -10.37
CA LEU A 105 -5.09 0.93 -10.24
C LEU A 105 -4.01 2.01 -10.04
N PRO A 106 -2.96 1.72 -9.26
CA PRO A 106 -1.83 2.63 -9.12
C PRO A 106 -1.00 2.64 -10.41
N ASP A 107 -0.42 3.80 -10.73
CA ASP A 107 0.48 3.94 -11.88
C ASP A 107 1.90 3.49 -11.57
N ILE A 108 2.32 3.62 -10.31
CA ILE A 108 3.65 3.23 -9.83
C ILE A 108 3.51 2.57 -8.46
N VAL A 109 4.19 1.44 -8.28
CA VAL A 109 4.27 0.76 -6.98
C VAL A 109 5.70 0.79 -6.45
N ILE A 110 5.86 1.25 -5.21
CA ILE A 110 7.12 1.20 -4.47
C ILE A 110 7.02 0.05 -3.47
N ILE A 111 7.92 -0.93 -3.57
CA ILE A 111 7.89 -2.17 -2.78
C ILE A 111 9.14 -2.24 -1.90
N ILE A 112 8.94 -2.61 -0.64
CA ILE A 112 9.99 -2.86 0.35
C ILE A 112 9.97 -4.33 0.68
N ASP A 113 11.13 -4.96 0.61
CA ASP A 113 11.31 -6.40 0.81
C ASP A 113 10.59 -7.23 -0.27
N GLN A 114 11.38 -7.66 -1.26
CA GLN A 114 10.89 -8.45 -2.37
C GLN A 114 10.44 -9.87 -1.96
N GLN A 115 11.03 -10.45 -0.91
CA GLN A 115 10.71 -11.82 -0.52
C GLN A 115 9.33 -11.90 0.12
N GLU A 116 9.03 -10.99 1.05
CA GLU A 116 7.72 -10.93 1.72
C GLU A 116 6.62 -10.46 0.74
N GLU A 117 6.94 -9.53 -0.17
CA GLU A 117 5.96 -8.92 -1.09
C GLU A 117 5.95 -9.53 -2.50
N TYR A 118 6.40 -10.78 -2.63
CA TYR A 118 6.49 -11.47 -3.92
C TYR A 118 5.17 -11.50 -4.70
N THR A 119 4.05 -11.64 -4.00
CA THR A 119 2.71 -11.63 -4.61
C THR A 119 2.38 -10.26 -5.21
N ALA A 120 2.73 -9.18 -4.50
CA ALA A 120 2.51 -7.81 -5.00
C ALA A 120 3.34 -7.54 -6.25
N LEU A 121 4.62 -7.96 -6.26
CA LEU A 121 5.50 -7.87 -7.43
C LEU A 121 4.90 -8.61 -8.63
N ARG A 122 4.51 -9.88 -8.48
CA ARG A 122 3.90 -10.66 -9.56
C ARG A 122 2.65 -10.02 -10.13
N GLU A 123 1.78 -9.49 -9.26
CA GLU A 123 0.57 -8.80 -9.71
C GLU A 123 0.90 -7.53 -10.51
N CYS A 124 1.91 -6.75 -10.08
CA CYS A 124 2.35 -5.57 -10.81
C CYS A 124 2.93 -5.94 -12.18
N VAL A 125 3.80 -6.95 -12.25
CA VAL A 125 4.36 -7.48 -13.50
C VAL A 125 3.25 -7.93 -14.45
N THR A 126 2.25 -8.64 -13.94
CA THR A 126 1.11 -9.13 -14.75
C THR A 126 0.30 -7.98 -15.36
N LEU A 127 0.18 -6.87 -14.66
CA LEU A 127 -0.57 -5.69 -15.09
C LEU A 127 0.28 -4.66 -15.85
N GLY A 128 1.60 -4.88 -15.95
CA GLY A 128 2.54 -3.92 -16.53
C GLY A 128 2.66 -2.63 -15.71
N ILE A 129 2.44 -2.69 -14.40
CA ILE A 129 2.60 -1.54 -13.51
C ILE A 129 4.08 -1.43 -13.12
N PRO A 130 4.75 -0.31 -13.41
CA PRO A 130 6.17 -0.14 -13.08
C PRO A 130 6.43 -0.19 -11.56
N THR A 131 7.45 -0.93 -11.20
CA THR A 131 7.83 -1.25 -9.82
C THR A 131 9.20 -0.68 -9.45
N ILE A 132 9.26 -0.04 -8.29
CA ILE A 132 10.51 0.37 -7.66
C ILE A 132 10.67 -0.48 -6.41
N CYS A 133 11.67 -1.38 -6.38
CA CYS A 133 11.83 -2.32 -5.28
C CYS A 133 13.14 -2.09 -4.53
N LEU A 134 13.10 -2.14 -3.20
CA LEU A 134 14.30 -2.30 -2.39
C LEU A 134 14.71 -3.77 -2.43
N ILE A 135 15.97 -4.02 -2.80
CA ILE A 135 16.51 -5.36 -3.05
C ILE A 135 17.72 -5.59 -2.15
N ASP A 136 17.67 -6.63 -1.33
CA ASP A 136 18.82 -7.13 -0.57
C ASP A 136 19.54 -8.24 -1.36
N THR A 137 20.67 -8.69 -0.85
CA THR A 137 21.56 -9.69 -1.45
C THR A 137 20.92 -11.05 -1.76
N ASN A 138 19.76 -11.34 -1.17
CA ASN A 138 19.02 -12.60 -1.31
C ASN A 138 17.81 -12.50 -2.27
N CYS A 139 17.73 -11.44 -3.06
CA CYS A 139 16.59 -11.12 -3.93
C CYS A 139 17.00 -11.11 -5.41
N ASP A 140 16.03 -11.36 -6.29
CA ASP A 140 16.23 -11.43 -7.75
C ASP A 140 15.95 -10.06 -8.40
N PRO A 141 16.96 -9.36 -8.94
CA PRO A 141 16.78 -8.02 -9.49
C PRO A 141 15.88 -7.96 -10.72
N ASP A 142 15.67 -9.07 -11.43
CA ASP A 142 14.91 -9.10 -12.69
C ASP A 142 13.40 -8.98 -12.47
N LEU A 143 12.92 -9.12 -11.23
CA LEU A 143 11.49 -9.02 -10.89
C LEU A 143 11.01 -7.58 -10.68
N ALA A 144 11.92 -6.60 -10.60
CA ALA A 144 11.59 -5.20 -10.42
C ALA A 144 12.11 -4.36 -11.59
N ASP A 145 11.31 -3.39 -12.06
CA ASP A 145 11.73 -2.51 -13.16
C ASP A 145 12.88 -1.59 -12.74
N ILE A 146 12.84 -1.12 -11.50
CA ILE A 146 13.89 -0.27 -10.91
C ILE A 146 14.32 -0.88 -9.56
N PRO A 147 15.34 -1.75 -9.58
CA PRO A 147 15.91 -2.30 -8.37
C PRO A 147 16.77 -1.24 -7.64
N ILE A 148 16.54 -1.04 -6.35
CA ILE A 148 17.36 -0.21 -5.47
C ILE A 148 18.09 -1.14 -4.50
N PRO A 149 19.41 -1.37 -4.67
CA PRO A 149 20.16 -2.21 -3.74
C PRO A 149 20.19 -1.55 -2.36
N ALA A 150 19.69 -2.26 -1.35
CA ALA A 150 19.48 -1.74 -0.01
C ALA A 150 19.41 -2.85 1.04
N ASN A 151 19.77 -2.52 2.27
CA ASN A 151 19.49 -3.39 3.41
C ASN A 151 18.02 -3.20 3.82
N ASP A 152 17.19 -4.23 3.64
CA ASP A 152 15.77 -4.20 4.01
C ASP A 152 15.50 -4.65 5.46
N ASP A 153 16.55 -5.10 6.16
CA ASP A 153 16.51 -5.51 7.56
C ASP A 153 16.77 -4.38 8.54
N ALA A 154 17.36 -3.28 8.07
CA ALA A 154 17.68 -2.11 8.89
C ALA A 154 16.61 -1.02 8.73
N ILE A 155 15.92 -0.69 9.84
CA ILE A 155 14.93 0.39 9.88
C ILE A 155 15.54 1.72 9.40
N ALA A 156 16.80 1.99 9.74
CA ALA A 156 17.51 3.20 9.31
C ALA A 156 17.68 3.25 7.78
N SER A 157 18.02 2.13 7.15
CA SER A 157 18.18 2.00 5.69
C SER A 157 16.83 2.22 4.98
N ILE A 158 15.79 1.50 5.41
CA ILE A 158 14.43 1.65 4.87
C ILE A 158 13.98 3.11 4.97
N ARG A 159 14.12 3.73 6.16
CA ARG A 159 13.72 5.13 6.38
C ARG A 159 14.49 6.10 5.49
N LEU A 160 15.80 5.91 5.33
CA LEU A 160 16.63 6.79 4.51
C LEU A 160 16.12 6.79 3.06
N ILE A 161 15.92 5.60 2.49
CA ILE A 161 15.50 5.43 1.10
C ILE A 161 14.07 5.92 0.90
N LEU A 162 13.14 5.49 1.77
CA LEU A 162 11.75 5.94 1.73
C LEU A 162 11.64 7.47 1.84
N ASN A 163 12.38 8.08 2.76
CA ASN A 163 12.35 9.53 2.92
C ASN A 163 12.86 10.25 1.67
N LYS A 164 13.88 9.70 1.00
CA LYS A 164 14.40 10.28 -0.24
C LYS A 164 13.39 10.16 -1.39
N LEU A 165 12.76 8.99 -1.55
CA LEU A 165 11.72 8.76 -2.55
C LEU A 165 10.49 9.64 -2.30
N VAL A 166 9.98 9.67 -1.07
CA VAL A 166 8.84 10.52 -0.69
C VAL A 166 9.17 12.00 -0.85
N SER A 167 10.38 12.43 -0.53
CA SER A 167 10.79 13.82 -0.80
C SER A 167 10.73 14.15 -2.28
N ALA A 168 11.07 13.21 -3.17
CA ALA A 168 10.94 13.40 -4.62
C ALA A 168 9.46 13.46 -5.05
N ILE A 169 8.60 12.60 -4.49
CA ILE A 169 7.14 12.63 -4.73
C ILE A 169 6.55 13.98 -4.30
N CYS A 170 6.94 14.49 -3.12
CA CYS A 170 6.39 15.75 -2.62
C CYS A 170 6.89 16.99 -3.38
N GLN A 171 8.02 16.89 -4.08
CA GLN A 171 8.60 17.98 -4.86
C GLN A 171 8.01 18.06 -6.28
N GLY A 172 7.59 16.94 -6.84
CA GLY A 172 6.93 16.86 -8.15
C GLY A 172 5.45 17.14 -8.04
#